data_AF-A0A2V7QYC9-F1
#
_entry.id   AF-A0A2V7QYC9-F1
#
_cell.length_a   1.000
_cell.length_b   1.000
_cell.length_c   1.000
_cell.angle_alpha   90.00
_cell.angle_beta   90.00
_cell.angle_gamma   90.00
#
_symmetry.space_group_name_H-M   'P 1'
#
loop_
_entity.id
_entity.type
_entity.pdbx_description
1 polymer ?
#
loop_
_entity_poly.entity_id
_entity_poly.type
_entity_poly.pdbx_seq_one_letter_code
_entity_poly.pdbx_strand_id
1 'polypeptide(L)'
;DWPGNIRELRNAVERLLILSTGPTVTMADVDRIAGVGRGDGGGGTGPADVSAAPWMRAATFEEFKQVAERTYILAKLQENDWNVSETARTLDMPRSNLYKKIERYGLAREA
;
A
#
# COMPACT_ATOMS: atom_id res chain seq x y z
N ASP A 1 -14.70 -10.53 -19.63
CA ASP A 1 -14.55 -11.89 -19.04
C ASP A 1 -13.37 -11.95 -18.10
N TRP A 2 -13.54 -12.57 -16.92
CA TRP A 2 -12.46 -12.72 -15.92
C TRP A 2 -11.61 -13.96 -16.25
N PRO A 3 -10.27 -13.83 -16.34
CA PRO A 3 -9.41 -14.92 -16.82
C PRO A 3 -9.08 -15.98 -15.76
N GLY A 4 -9.37 -15.70 -14.48
CA GLY A 4 -8.97 -16.52 -13.34
C GLY A 4 -10.09 -17.35 -12.72
N ASN A 5 -9.79 -18.05 -11.62
CA ASN A 5 -10.81 -18.77 -10.85
C ASN A 5 -11.58 -17.85 -9.88
N ILE A 6 -12.64 -18.38 -9.25
CA ILE A 6 -13.51 -17.63 -8.33
C ILE A 6 -12.75 -17.11 -7.10
N ARG A 7 -11.71 -17.81 -6.63
CA ARG A 7 -10.89 -17.36 -5.49
C ARG A 7 -10.05 -16.14 -5.90
N GLU A 8 -9.52 -16.14 -7.12
CA GLU A 8 -8.78 -15.01 -7.67
C GLU A 8 -9.67 -13.78 -7.90
N LEU A 9 -10.90 -13.99 -8.36
CA LEU A 9 -11.89 -12.91 -8.49
C LEU A 9 -12.21 -12.28 -7.12
N ARG A 10 -12.47 -13.11 -6.10
CA ARG A 10 -12.68 -12.64 -4.72
C ARG A 10 -11.50 -11.78 -4.25
N ASN A 11 -10.27 -12.28 -4.43
CA ASN A 11 -9.07 -11.55 -4.01
C ASN A 11 -8.91 -10.22 -4.76
N ALA A 12 -9.26 -10.16 -6.04
CA ALA A 12 -9.23 -8.92 -6.81
C ALA A 12 -10.25 -7.89 -6.32
N VAL A 13 -11.48 -8.33 -6.02
CA VAL A 13 -12.53 -7.47 -5.43
C VAL A 13 -12.14 -6.98 -4.04
N GLU A 14 -11.59 -7.84 -3.19
CA GLU A 14 -11.10 -7.46 -1.85
C GLU A 14 -9.97 -6.42 -1.94
N ARG A 15 -9.04 -6.56 -2.89
CA ARG A 15 -7.97 -5.58 -3.13
C ARG A 15 -8.52 -4.25 -3.61
N LEU A 16 -9.51 -4.25 -4.50
CA LEU A 16 -10.15 -3.02 -4.98
C LEU A 16 -10.81 -2.27 -3.82
N LEU A 17 -11.47 -2.98 -2.92
CA LEU A 17 -12.10 -2.39 -1.74
C LEU A 17 -11.08 -1.75 -0.79
N ILE A 18 -9.89 -2.34 -0.64
CA ILE A 18 -8.84 -1.86 0.29
C ILE A 18 -8.04 -0.69 -0.31
N LEU A 19 -7.75 -0.75 -1.61
CA LEU A 19 -6.76 0.13 -2.26
C LEU A 19 -7.40 1.25 -3.11
N SER A 20 -8.72 1.28 -3.23
CA SER A 20 -9.44 2.42 -3.80
C SER A 20 -9.34 3.62 -2.87
N THR A 21 -8.92 4.77 -3.39
CA THR A 21 -8.72 6.00 -2.63
C THR A 21 -10.00 6.82 -2.44
N GLY A 22 -11.13 6.37 -3.01
CA GLY A 22 -12.42 7.07 -2.97
C GLY A 22 -13.60 6.16 -2.64
N PRO A 23 -14.81 6.75 -2.45
CA PRO A 23 -16.02 6.02 -2.06
C PRO A 23 -16.60 5.14 -3.19
N THR A 24 -16.03 5.20 -4.39
CA THR A 24 -16.46 4.45 -5.56
C THR A 24 -15.23 3.93 -6.29
N VAL A 25 -15.20 2.61 -6.52
CA VAL A 25 -14.15 1.97 -7.32
C VAL A 25 -14.34 2.40 -8.78
N THR A 26 -13.33 3.04 -9.36
CA THR A 26 -13.36 3.48 -10.76
C THR A 26 -12.71 2.43 -11.67
N MET A 27 -12.94 2.55 -12.99
CA MET A 27 -12.23 1.70 -13.95
C MET A 27 -10.70 1.83 -13.86
N ALA A 28 -10.20 3.04 -13.57
CA ALA A 28 -8.76 3.25 -13.37
C ALA A 28 -8.22 2.48 -12.16
N ASP A 29 -9.03 2.29 -11.11
CA ASP A 29 -8.68 1.45 -9.95
C ASP A 29 -8.63 -0.03 -10.34
N VAL A 30 -9.58 -0.49 -11.16
CA VAL A 30 -9.60 -1.87 -11.68
C VAL A 30 -8.36 -2.16 -12.52
N ASP A 31 -8.01 -1.26 -13.44
CA ASP A 31 -6.84 -1.42 -14.30
C ASP A 31 -5.53 -1.40 -13.50
N ARG A 32 -5.45 -0.52 -12.48
CA ARG A 32 -4.28 -0.35 -11.61
C ARG A 32 -4.11 -1.48 -10.60
N ILE A 33 -5.19 -1.96 -9.98
CA ILE A 33 -5.13 -2.84 -8.80
C ILE A 33 -5.46 -4.28 -9.15
N ALA A 34 -6.47 -4.50 -10.00
CA ALA A 34 -6.92 -5.85 -10.35
C ALA A 34 -6.20 -6.41 -11.58
N GLY A 35 -5.39 -5.59 -12.29
CA GLY A 35 -4.55 -6.04 -13.40
C GLY A 35 -5.36 -6.72 -14.51
N VAL A 36 -6.58 -6.24 -14.76
CA VAL A 36 -7.49 -6.79 -15.77
C VAL A 36 -7.09 -6.30 -17.16
N GLY A 37 -5.82 -6.53 -17.52
CA GLY A 37 -5.21 -6.12 -18.77
C GLY A 37 -4.48 -7.30 -19.40
N ARG A 38 -5.22 -8.04 -20.24
CA ARG A 38 -4.77 -9.02 -21.25
C ARG A 38 -3.90 -10.18 -20.74
N GLY A 39 -4.51 -11.35 -20.64
CA GLY A 39 -3.77 -12.59 -20.87
C GLY A 39 -3.27 -12.62 -22.31
N ASP A 40 -2.03 -13.05 -22.50
CA ASP A 40 -1.65 -14.14 -23.39
C ASP A 40 -0.19 -14.53 -23.09
N GLY A 41 0.08 -15.84 -23.12
CA GLY A 41 1.27 -16.46 -22.54
C GLY A 41 2.62 -16.00 -23.12
N GLY A 42 3.66 -16.25 -22.32
CA GLY A 42 5.07 -16.03 -22.69
C GLY A 42 5.69 -14.87 -21.91
N GLY A 43 6.87 -15.11 -21.34
CA GLY A 43 7.54 -14.19 -20.41
C GLY A 43 7.66 -12.77 -20.95
N GLY A 44 7.23 -11.82 -20.13
CA GLY A 44 7.32 -10.38 -20.41
C GLY A 44 6.65 -9.63 -19.26
N THR A 45 7.46 -8.91 -18.50
CA THR A 45 7.13 -7.92 -17.45
C THR A 45 5.66 -7.50 -17.41
N GLY A 46 4.87 -8.18 -16.56
CA GLY A 46 3.51 -7.75 -16.21
C GLY A 46 3.52 -6.43 -15.45
N PRO A 47 2.40 -5.68 -15.46
CA PRO A 47 2.32 -4.37 -14.83
C PRO A 47 2.55 -4.53 -13.32
N ALA A 48 3.66 -3.94 -12.84
CA ALA A 48 4.11 -3.85 -11.45
C ALA A 48 3.47 -4.91 -10.54
N ASP A 49 4.07 -6.10 -10.54
CA ASP A 49 3.76 -7.24 -9.70
C ASP A 49 3.18 -6.83 -8.33
N VAL A 50 1.85 -6.77 -8.22
CA VAL A 50 1.19 -6.30 -6.99
C VAL A 50 1.39 -7.34 -5.86
N SER A 51 1.81 -8.57 -6.20
CA SER A 51 2.37 -9.54 -5.24
C SER A 51 3.66 -9.07 -4.56
N ALA A 52 4.26 -7.97 -5.05
CA ALA A 52 5.40 -7.28 -4.46
C ALA A 52 5.01 -6.21 -3.44
N ALA A 53 3.72 -5.92 -3.23
CA ALA A 53 3.31 -5.05 -2.13
C ALA A 53 3.80 -5.66 -0.81
N PRO A 54 4.73 -5.01 -0.08
CA PRO A 54 5.45 -5.65 1.03
C PRO A 54 4.52 -6.18 2.13
N TRP A 55 3.33 -5.58 2.30
CA TRP A 55 2.35 -6.00 3.30
C TRP A 55 1.63 -7.32 2.94
N MET A 56 1.55 -7.70 1.65
CA MET A 56 0.94 -8.97 1.24
C MET A 56 1.89 -10.17 1.42
N ARG A 57 3.18 -9.91 1.67
CA ARG A 57 4.19 -10.93 1.99
C ARG A 57 4.37 -11.15 3.49
N ALA A 58 3.71 -10.35 4.34
CA ALA A 58 3.75 -10.54 5.78
C ALA A 58 3.17 -11.92 6.14
N ALA A 59 3.94 -12.71 6.88
CA ALA A 59 3.55 -14.06 7.31
C ALA A 59 2.65 -14.01 8.56
N THR A 60 2.73 -12.92 9.33
CA THR A 60 1.92 -12.72 10.53
C THR A 60 1.16 -11.40 10.52
N PHE A 61 0.09 -11.32 11.30
CA PHE A 61 -0.67 -10.08 11.48
C PHE A 61 0.17 -8.94 12.07
N GLU A 62 1.14 -9.27 12.92
CA GLU A 62 2.04 -8.29 13.51
C GLU A 62 3.00 -7.69 12.46
N GLU A 63 3.55 -8.52 11.57
CA GLU A 63 4.35 -8.06 10.44
C GLU A 63 3.51 -7.19 9.49
N PHE A 64 2.27 -7.59 9.20
CA PHE A 64 1.36 -6.80 8.38
C PHE A 64 1.16 -5.40 8.97
N LYS A 65 0.89 -5.31 10.27
CA LYS A 65 0.74 -4.03 10.97
C LYS A 65 2.00 -3.17 10.87
N GLN A 66 3.19 -3.75 11.04
CA GLN A 66 4.44 -3.01 10.98
C GLN A 66 4.70 -2.45 9.57
N VAL A 67 4.46 -3.25 8.53
CA VAL A 67 4.63 -2.79 7.14
C VAL A 67 3.61 -1.72 6.77
N ALA A 68 2.35 -1.90 7.15
CA ALA A 68 1.30 -0.92 6.93
C ALA A 68 1.61 0.40 7.66
N GLU A 69 1.97 0.32 8.94
CA GLU A 69 2.32 1.48 9.76
C GLU A 69 3.54 2.22 9.21
N ARG A 70 4.61 1.50 8.87
CA ARG A 70 5.81 2.08 8.26
C ARG A 70 5.48 2.84 6.98
N THR A 71 4.72 2.21 6.09
CA THR A 71 4.38 2.80 4.79
C THR A 71 3.50 4.03 4.95
N TYR A 72 2.52 3.97 5.85
CA TYR A 72 1.64 5.08 6.15
C TYR A 72 2.39 6.29 6.73
N ILE A 73 3.27 6.06 7.71
CA ILE A 73 4.08 7.13 8.32
C ILE A 73 5.02 7.76 7.30
N LEU A 74 5.68 6.96 6.46
CA LEU A 74 6.57 7.48 5.42
C LEU A 74 5.82 8.37 4.42
N ALA A 75 4.66 7.92 3.93
CA ALA A 75 3.84 8.72 3.03
C ALA A 75 3.44 10.06 3.67
N LYS A 76 3.01 10.04 4.94
CA LYS A 76 2.61 11.26 5.66
C LYS A 76 3.78 12.20 5.95
N LEU A 77 4.98 11.67 6.20
CA LEU A 77 6.20 12.47 6.31
C LEU A 77 6.54 13.15 4.98
N GLN A 78 6.42 12.43 3.86
CA GLN A 78 6.67 12.99 2.52
C GLN A 78 5.65 14.07 2.15
N GLU A 79 4.35 13.84 2.39
CA GLU A 79 3.28 14.81 2.16
C GLU A 79 3.49 16.13 2.94
N ASN A 80 4.17 16.07 4.09
CA ASN A 80 4.45 17.22 4.95
C ASN A 80 5.90 17.71 4.84
N ASP A 81 6.61 17.42 3.75
CA ASP A 81 8.01 17.84 3.52
C ASP A 81 8.97 17.50 4.68
N TRP A 82 8.76 16.34 5.32
CA TRP A 82 9.48 15.89 6.51
C TRP A 82 9.33 16.79 7.74
N ASN A 83 8.30 17.64 7.79
CA ASN A 83 7.94 18.39 8.99
C ASN A 83 7.30 17.46 10.02
N VAL A 84 8.13 16.90 10.90
CA VAL A 84 7.70 15.94 11.95
C VAL A 84 6.64 16.55 12.88
N SER A 85 6.72 17.86 13.15
CA SER A 85 5.75 18.55 14.01
C SER A 85 4.36 18.62 13.36
N GLU A 86 4.30 18.97 12.07
CA GLU A 86 3.04 18.98 11.33
C GLU A 86 2.50 17.57 11.14
N THR A 87 3.36 16.64 10.72
CA THR A 87 2.98 15.23 10.53
C THR A 87 2.39 14.63 11.80
N ALA A 88 2.99 14.88 12.97
CA ALA A 88 2.48 14.41 14.25
C ALA A 88 1.08 14.98 14.57
N ARG A 89 0.84 16.25 14.25
CA ARG A 89 -0.50 16.87 14.38
C ARG A 89 -1.50 16.23 13.43
N THR A 90 -1.14 16.05 12.15
CA THR A 90 -2.00 15.41 11.15
C THR A 90 -2.36 13.98 11.53
N LEU A 91 -1.42 13.25 12.12
CA LEU A 91 -1.60 11.87 12.57
C LEU A 91 -2.28 11.75 13.95
N ASP A 92 -2.65 12.88 14.57
CA ASP A 92 -3.20 12.96 15.92
C ASP A 92 -2.39 12.13 16.94
N MET A 93 -1.06 12.32 16.93
CA MET A 93 -0.18 11.61 17.85
C MET A 93 0.90 12.52 18.45
N PRO A 94 1.37 12.22 19.68
CA PRO A 94 2.47 12.96 20.26
C PRO A 94 3.71 12.89 19.38
N ARG A 95 4.38 14.04 19.18
CA ARG A 95 5.61 14.14 18.41
C ARG A 95 6.70 13.16 18.88
N SER A 96 6.80 12.94 20.19
CA SER A 96 7.72 11.96 20.79
C SER A 96 7.44 10.52 20.39
N ASN A 97 6.17 10.16 20.14
CA ASN A 97 5.79 8.85 19.62
C ASN A 97 6.18 8.72 18.15
N LEU A 98 5.90 9.76 17.34
CA LEU A 98 6.29 9.75 15.93
C LEU A 98 7.81 9.59 15.75
N TYR A 99 8.63 10.28 16.56
CA TYR A 99 10.09 10.08 16.54
C TYR A 99 10.51 8.64 16.82
N LYS A 100 9.92 8.00 17.84
CA LYS A 100 10.20 6.59 18.15
C LYS A 100 9.83 5.66 17.00
N LYS A 101 8.75 5.96 16.27
CA LYS A 101 8.34 5.18 15.10
C LYS A 101 9.27 5.40 13.89
N ILE A 102 9.70 6.64 13.66
CA ILE A 102 10.70 6.97 12.63
C ILE A 102 12.00 6.18 12.87
N GLU A 103 12.50 6.20 14.11
CA GLU A 103 13.71 5.47 14.50
C GLU A 103 13.50 3.95 14.38
N ARG A 104 12.41 3.42 14.96
CA ARG A 104 12.06 1.99 14.90
C ARG A 104 12.02 1.45 13.47
N TYR A 105 11.50 2.23 12.53
CA TYR A 105 11.32 1.81 11.14
C TYR A 105 12.44 2.26 10.19
N GLY A 106 13.48 2.93 10.72
CA GLY A 106 14.61 3.42 9.94
C GLY A 106 14.20 4.38 8.83
N LEU A 107 13.24 5.27 9.09
CA LEU A 107 12.75 6.21 8.08
C LEU A 107 13.71 7.40 7.98
N ALA A 108 14.18 7.67 6.76
CA ALA A 108 15.06 8.79 6.46
C ALA A 108 14.62 9.51 5.19
N ARG A 109 14.90 10.81 5.12
CA ARG A 109 14.68 11.62 3.93
C ARG A 109 15.66 11.17 2.85
N GLU A 110 15.14 10.68 1.73
CA GLU A 110 15.95 10.48 0.52
C GLU A 110 16.45 11.85 0.05
N ALA A 111 17.77 11.96 -0.14
CA ALA A 111 18.47 13.19 -0.48
C ALA A 111 18.36 13.53 -1.97
#